data_AF-A0A7C4F273-F1
#
_entry.id   AF-A0A7C4F273-F1
#
_cell.length_a   1.000
_cell.length_b   1.000
_cell.length_c   1.000
_cell.angle_alpha   90.00
_cell.angle_beta   90.00
_cell.angle_gamma   90.00
#
_symmetry.space_group_name_H-M   'P 1'
#
loop_
_entity.id
_entity.type
_entity.pdbx_description
1 polymer ?
#
loop_
_entity_poly.entity_id
_entity_poly.type
_entity_poly.pdbx_seq_one_letter_code
_entity_poly.pdbx_strand_id
1 'polypeptide(L)'
;MYKSEYVLGLIGSIILTAVSALSYAGCLIVALFVGAFKPLIEQVMNRILGSMFIDLAAVASNISGLIVVVASVWFVFSAAAFILGYVGAAKLNKDDKNGGVLLIVAGVLSFFTFFGLIPSVLMLVGGIMALSKKQPAHP
;
A
#
# COMPACT_ATOMS: atom_id res chain seq x y z
N MET A 1 0.26 -28.68 -8.79
CA MET A 1 -0.28 -27.64 -9.70
C MET A 1 -1.30 -26.73 -8.99
N TYR A 2 -0.83 -25.62 -8.42
CA TYR A 2 -1.61 -24.61 -7.69
C TYR A 2 -2.21 -23.52 -8.60
N LYS A 3 -2.93 -23.90 -9.67
CA LYS A 3 -3.44 -22.92 -10.67
C LYS A 3 -4.36 -21.85 -10.06
N SER A 4 -5.29 -22.25 -9.20
CA SER A 4 -6.26 -21.34 -8.57
C SER A 4 -5.61 -20.38 -7.57
N GLU A 5 -4.66 -20.86 -6.79
CA GLU A 5 -3.97 -20.09 -5.75
C GLU A 5 -2.97 -19.11 -6.36
N TYR A 6 -2.28 -19.52 -7.42
CA TYR A 6 -1.43 -18.64 -8.22
C TYR A 6 -2.24 -17.47 -8.80
N VAL A 7 -3.39 -17.76 -9.41
CA VAL A 7 -4.27 -16.74 -9.99
C VAL A 7 -4.81 -15.80 -8.91
N LEU A 8 -5.23 -16.32 -7.75
CA LEU A 8 -5.69 -15.51 -6.61
C LEU A 8 -4.58 -14.58 -6.08
N GLY A 9 -3.37 -15.09 -5.88
CA GLY A 9 -2.22 -14.30 -5.42
C GLY A 9 -1.79 -13.25 -6.44
N LEU A 10 -1.83 -13.57 -7.74
CA LEU A 10 -1.50 -12.64 -8.81
C LEU A 10 -2.54 -11.52 -8.91
N ILE A 11 -3.84 -11.85 -8.91
CA ILE A 11 -4.93 -10.87 -8.95
C ILE A 11 -4.86 -9.96 -7.73
N GLY A 12 -4.66 -10.51 -6.53
CA GLY A 12 -4.48 -9.73 -5.31
C GLY A 12 -3.30 -8.76 -5.42
N SER A 13 -2.17 -9.20 -5.98
CA SER A 13 -0.96 -8.37 -6.16
C SER A 13 -1.20 -7.25 -7.17
N ILE A 14 -1.85 -7.53 -8.30
CA ILE A 14 -2.17 -6.54 -9.33
C ILE A 14 -3.12 -5.47 -8.78
N ILE A 15 -4.19 -5.87 -8.10
CA ILE A 15 -5.17 -4.95 -7.51
C ILE A 15 -4.48 -4.07 -6.45
N LEU A 16 -3.66 -4.66 -5.58
CA LEU A 16 -2.91 -3.90 -4.57
C LEU A 16 -2.01 -2.84 -5.20
N THR A 17 -1.35 -3.19 -6.31
CA THR A 17 -0.47 -2.26 -7.05
C THR A 17 -1.24 -1.09 -7.63
N ALA A 18 -2.35 -1.37 -8.31
CA ALA A 18 -3.17 -0.35 -8.93
C ALA A 18 -3.74 0.63 -7.89
N VAL A 19 -4.26 0.10 -6.78
CA VAL A 19 -4.80 0.88 -5.67
C VAL A 19 -3.72 1.74 -5.01
N SER A 20 -2.54 1.18 -4.79
CA SER A 20 -1.45 1.89 -4.11
C SER A 20 -0.80 2.94 -5.00
N ALA A 21 -0.70 2.68 -6.31
CA ALA A 21 -0.25 3.67 -7.29
C ALA A 21 -1.21 4.87 -7.38
N LEU A 22 -2.53 4.62 -7.42
CA LEU A 22 -3.54 5.70 -7.42
C LEU A 22 -3.51 6.50 -6.11
N SER A 23 -3.41 5.82 -4.98
CA SER A 23 -3.33 6.46 -3.65
C SER A 23 -2.08 7.32 -3.52
N TYR A 24 -0.93 6.82 -4.01
CA TYR A 24 0.33 7.55 -4.00
C TYR A 24 0.31 8.75 -4.94
N ALA A 25 -0.24 8.61 -6.15
CA ALA A 25 -0.42 9.70 -7.09
C ALA A 25 -1.32 10.81 -6.50
N GLY A 26 -2.42 10.44 -5.84
CA GLY A 26 -3.28 11.39 -5.12
C GLY A 26 -2.53 12.13 -4.01
N CYS A 27 -1.74 11.42 -3.20
CA CYS A 27 -0.92 12.03 -2.16
C CYS A 27 0.14 12.98 -2.73
N LEU A 28 0.80 12.61 -3.84
CA LEU A 28 1.77 13.47 -4.53
C LEU A 28 1.12 14.73 -5.09
N ILE A 29 -0.07 14.63 -5.68
CA ILE A 29 -0.80 15.79 -6.19
C ILE A 29 -1.14 16.75 -5.04
N VAL A 30 -1.64 16.24 -3.92
CA VAL A 30 -1.94 17.06 -2.74
C VAL A 30 -0.66 17.67 -2.17
N ALA A 31 0.43 16.91 -2.08
CA ALA A 31 1.71 17.41 -1.59
C ALA A 31 2.29 18.51 -2.48
N LEU A 32 2.23 18.34 -3.80
CA LEU A 32 2.66 19.35 -4.78
C LEU A 32 1.77 20.58 -4.72
N PHE A 33 0.45 20.40 -4.60
CA PHE A 33 -0.49 21.51 -4.47
C PHE A 33 -0.22 22.29 -3.18
N VAL A 34 -0.15 21.62 -2.02
CA VAL A 34 0.14 22.30 -0.76
C VAL A 34 1.53 22.94 -0.79
N GLY A 35 2.55 22.27 -1.30
CA GLY A 35 3.90 22.82 -1.42
C GLY A 35 3.98 24.06 -2.34
N ALA A 36 3.31 24.03 -3.49
CA ALA A 36 3.30 25.13 -4.45
C ALA A 36 2.49 26.33 -3.95
N PHE A 37 1.37 26.09 -3.26
CA PHE A 37 0.49 27.15 -2.75
C PHE A 37 0.86 27.64 -1.35
N LYS A 38 1.68 26.91 -0.58
CA LYS A 38 2.16 27.32 0.76
C LYS A 38 2.69 28.77 0.82
N PRO A 39 3.66 29.20 0.00
CA PRO A 39 4.17 30.57 0.08
C PRO A 39 3.11 31.63 -0.26
N LEU A 40 2.16 31.28 -1.14
CA LEU A 40 1.08 32.17 -1.53
C LEU A 40 0.03 32.30 -0.42
N ILE A 41 -0.30 31.20 0.26
CA ILE A 41 -1.18 31.18 1.44
C ILE A 41 -0.55 31.98 2.59
N GLU A 42 0.74 31.77 2.87
CA GLU A 42 1.45 32.51 3.92
C GLU A 42 1.50 34.02 3.63
N GLN A 43 1.74 34.42 2.37
CA GLN A 43 1.73 35.84 1.99
C GLN A 43 0.33 36.47 2.08
N VAL A 44 -0.71 35.76 1.63
CA VAL A 44 -2.10 36.26 1.68
C VAL A 44 -2.58 36.35 3.12
N MET A 45 -2.32 35.33 3.96
CA MET A 45 -2.70 35.35 5.37
C MET A 45 -1.99 36.46 6.15
N ASN A 46 -0.68 36.64 5.95
CA ASN A 46 0.06 37.71 6.61
C ASN A 46 -0.41 39.11 6.20
N ARG A 47 -0.91 39.28 4.96
CA ARG A 47 -1.43 40.57 4.48
C ARG A 47 -2.87 40.87 4.90
N ILE A 48 -3.74 39.85 4.97
CA ILE A 48 -5.17 40.05 5.22
C ILE A 48 -5.51 39.99 6.72
N LEU A 49 -4.87 39.08 7.47
CA LEU A 49 -5.34 38.71 8.81
C LEU A 49 -4.43 39.19 9.96
N GLY A 50 -3.25 39.75 9.64
CA GLY A 50 -2.27 40.16 10.65
C GLY A 50 -1.70 38.99 11.47
N SER A 51 -0.87 39.29 12.47
CA SER A 51 -0.05 38.31 13.20
C SER A 51 -0.83 37.35 14.12
N MET A 52 -2.15 37.56 14.33
CA MET A 52 -2.95 36.71 15.23
C MET A 52 -3.37 35.37 14.62
N PHE A 53 -3.23 35.16 13.30
CA PHE A 53 -3.62 33.91 12.62
C PHE A 53 -2.44 33.07 12.11
N ILE A 54 -1.20 33.43 12.47
CA ILE A 54 0.01 32.67 12.12
C ILE A 54 -0.08 31.21 12.61
N ASP A 55 -0.78 30.97 13.73
CA ASP A 55 -1.01 29.62 14.26
C ASP A 55 -1.81 28.72 13.32
N LEU A 56 -2.80 29.25 12.57
CA LEU A 56 -3.62 28.42 11.69
C LEU A 56 -2.85 28.00 10.43
N ALA A 57 -1.99 28.88 9.91
CA ALA A 57 -1.07 28.55 8.81
C ALA A 57 -0.01 27.53 9.25
N ALA A 58 0.54 27.68 10.46
CA ALA A 58 1.49 26.74 11.04
C ALA A 58 0.85 25.35 11.21
N VAL A 59 -0.38 25.27 11.75
CA VAL A 59 -1.14 24.02 11.87
C VAL A 59 -1.40 23.38 10.50
N ALA A 60 -1.84 24.15 9.50
CA ALA A 60 -2.07 23.63 8.14
C ALA A 60 -0.77 23.07 7.52
N SER A 61 0.37 23.72 7.76
CA SER A 61 1.67 23.27 7.26
C SER A 61 2.13 21.97 7.94
N ASN A 62 1.91 21.82 9.24
CA ASN A 62 2.25 20.62 10.00
C ASN A 62 1.39 19.42 9.57
N ILE A 63 0.10 19.63 9.31
CA ILE A 63 -0.80 18.59 8.79
C ILE A 63 -0.33 18.11 7.41
N SER A 64 0.10 19.03 6.55
CA SER A 64 0.60 18.67 5.21
C SER A 64 1.87 17.81 5.24
N GLY A 65 2.80 18.11 6.15
CA GLY A 65 4.01 17.30 6.36
C GLY A 65 3.68 15.91 6.88
N LEU A 66 2.73 15.81 7.82
CA LEU A 66 2.25 14.54 8.36
C LEU A 66 1.65 13.65 7.26
N ILE A 67 0.84 14.23 6.36
CA ILE A 67 0.22 13.50 5.24
C ILE A 67 1.29 12.88 4.33
N VAL A 68 2.37 13.62 4.01
CA VAL A 68 3.46 13.10 3.18
C VAL A 68 4.22 11.96 3.87
N VAL A 69 4.49 12.09 5.18
CA VAL A 69 5.16 11.04 5.96
C VAL A 69 4.30 9.78 6.02
N VAL A 70 3.00 9.91 6.32
CA VAL A 70 2.06 8.79 6.35
C VAL A 70 1.96 8.13 4.98
N ALA A 71 1.88 8.91 3.90
CA ALA A 71 1.82 8.40 2.53
C ALA A 71 3.10 7.67 2.09
N SER A 72 4.27 8.13 2.52
CA SER A 72 5.55 7.49 2.18
C SER A 72 5.76 6.19 2.96
N VAL A 73 5.42 6.16 4.25
CA VAL A 73 5.42 4.91 5.04
C VAL A 73 4.48 3.87 4.42
N TRP A 74 3.30 4.31 4.00
CA TRP A 74 2.33 3.47 3.30
C TRP A 74 2.87 2.86 2.01
N PHE A 75 3.54 3.70 1.20
CA PHE A 75 4.13 3.28 -0.06
C PHE A 75 5.17 2.18 0.15
N VAL A 76 6.01 2.30 1.19
CA VAL A 76 7.00 1.27 1.54
C VAL A 76 6.32 -0.06 1.88
N PHE A 77 5.26 -0.03 2.70
CA PHE A 77 4.52 -1.25 3.05
C PHE A 77 3.83 -1.88 1.82
N SER A 78 3.23 -1.08 0.96
CA SER A 78 2.64 -1.57 -0.28
C SER A 78 3.68 -2.17 -1.23
N ALA A 79 4.86 -1.55 -1.36
CA ALA A 79 5.92 -2.07 -2.21
C ALA A 79 6.45 -3.41 -1.68
N ALA A 80 6.63 -3.53 -0.37
CA ALA A 80 7.02 -4.78 0.28
C ALA A 80 5.96 -5.88 0.06
N ALA A 81 4.68 -5.56 0.27
CA ALA A 81 3.57 -6.48 0.03
C ALA A 81 3.49 -6.93 -1.44
N PHE A 82 3.72 -6.02 -2.38
CA PHE A 82 3.76 -6.33 -3.81
C PHE A 82 4.87 -7.32 -4.16
N ILE A 83 6.10 -7.07 -3.69
CA ILE A 83 7.25 -7.94 -3.95
C ILE A 83 6.99 -9.33 -3.34
N LEU A 84 6.51 -9.39 -2.10
CA LEU A 84 6.20 -10.66 -1.43
C LEU A 84 5.04 -11.40 -2.08
N GLY A 85 4.03 -10.69 -2.57
CA GLY A 85 2.91 -11.26 -3.31
C GLY A 85 3.35 -11.89 -4.63
N TYR A 86 4.18 -11.17 -5.41
CA TYR A 86 4.74 -11.69 -6.66
C TYR A 86 5.71 -12.86 -6.45
N VAL A 87 6.63 -12.74 -5.49
CA VAL A 87 7.58 -13.82 -5.16
C VAL A 87 6.85 -15.04 -4.59
N GLY A 88 5.83 -14.82 -3.76
CA GLY A 88 4.95 -15.86 -3.22
C GLY A 88 4.20 -16.60 -4.32
N ALA A 89 3.56 -15.88 -5.24
CA ALA A 89 2.89 -16.45 -6.41
C ALA A 89 3.88 -17.21 -7.32
N ALA A 90 5.04 -16.64 -7.62
CA ALA A 90 6.06 -17.28 -8.45
C ALA A 90 6.61 -18.57 -7.81
N LYS A 91 6.79 -18.61 -6.49
CA LYS A 91 7.17 -19.85 -5.76
C LYS A 91 6.06 -20.88 -5.75
N LEU A 92 4.79 -20.45 -5.64
CA LEU A 92 3.64 -21.34 -5.76
C LEU A 92 3.58 -22.05 -7.13
N ASN A 93 4.00 -21.37 -8.19
CA ASN A 93 4.06 -21.96 -9.54
C ASN A 93 5.11 -23.08 -9.64
N LYS A 94 6.11 -23.10 -8.75
CA LYS A 94 7.10 -24.17 -8.63
C LYS A 94 6.70 -25.27 -7.63
N ASP A 95 5.41 -25.31 -7.24
CA ASP A 95 4.85 -26.21 -6.22
C ASP A 95 5.57 -26.12 -4.85
N ASP A 96 6.21 -24.98 -4.55
CA ASP A 96 7.03 -24.77 -3.36
C ASP A 96 6.21 -24.16 -2.21
N LYS A 97 6.11 -24.88 -1.08
CA LYS A 97 5.21 -24.56 0.05
C LYS A 97 5.52 -23.21 0.71
N ASN A 98 6.76 -22.76 0.58
CA ASN A 98 7.22 -21.45 1.03
C ASN A 98 6.49 -20.28 0.34
N GLY A 99 5.93 -20.48 -0.86
CA GLY A 99 5.14 -19.46 -1.55
C GLY A 99 3.83 -19.12 -0.83
N GLY A 100 3.21 -20.09 -0.14
CA GLY A 100 1.97 -19.88 0.62
C GLY A 100 2.19 -18.98 1.84
N VAL A 101 3.31 -19.18 2.54
CA VAL A 101 3.71 -18.33 3.67
C VAL A 101 3.96 -16.90 3.22
N LEU A 102 4.65 -16.71 2.08
CA LEU A 102 4.90 -15.38 1.51
C LEU A 102 3.60 -14.66 1.14
N LEU A 103 2.61 -15.36 0.60
CA LEU A 103 1.28 -14.79 0.32
C LEU A 103 0.54 -14.37 1.59
N ILE A 104 0.63 -15.15 2.67
CA ILE A 104 0.04 -14.77 3.97
C ILE A 104 0.71 -13.52 4.52
N VAL A 105 2.05 -13.47 4.51
CA VAL A 105 2.82 -12.30 4.97
C VAL A 105 2.47 -11.08 4.13
N ALA A 106 2.41 -11.21 2.80
CA ALA A 106 1.99 -10.16 1.90
C ALA A 106 0.54 -9.69 2.17
N GLY A 107 -0.36 -10.61 2.49
CA GLY A 107 -1.75 -10.30 2.86
C GLY A 107 -1.84 -9.50 4.16
N VAL A 108 -1.09 -9.90 5.20
CA VAL A 108 -1.03 -9.16 6.47
C VAL A 108 -0.45 -7.75 6.28
N LEU A 109 0.64 -7.63 5.51
CA LEU A 109 1.23 -6.35 5.15
C LEU A 109 0.25 -5.45 4.36
N SER A 110 -0.54 -6.06 3.48
CA SER A 110 -1.58 -5.35 2.72
C SER A 110 -2.73 -4.88 3.60
N PHE A 111 -3.02 -5.56 4.72
CA PHE A 111 -4.10 -5.19 5.63
C PHE A 111 -3.89 -3.83 6.29
N PHE A 112 -2.63 -3.41 6.47
CA PHE A 112 -2.28 -2.09 7.01
C PHE A 112 -2.52 -0.94 6.02
N THR A 113 -2.94 -1.25 4.79
CA THR A 113 -3.33 -0.25 3.80
C THR A 113 -4.87 -0.13 3.76
N PHE A 114 -5.43 1.08 3.92
CA PHE A 114 -6.87 1.47 3.88
C PHE A 114 -7.68 0.69 2.85
N PHE A 115 -7.18 0.64 1.62
CA PHE A 115 -7.85 0.02 0.48
C PHE A 115 -7.31 -1.38 0.18
N GLY A 116 -6.36 -1.86 0.99
CA GLY A 116 -5.76 -3.18 0.85
C GLY A 116 -6.62 -4.31 1.40
N LEU A 117 -7.80 -4.02 1.95
CA LEU A 117 -8.66 -5.04 2.55
C LEU A 117 -9.06 -6.13 1.53
N ILE A 118 -9.47 -5.74 0.32
CA ILE A 118 -9.81 -6.69 -0.77
C ILE A 118 -8.58 -7.53 -1.18
N PRO A 119 -7.43 -6.94 -1.58
CA PRO A 119 -6.26 -7.74 -1.94
C PRO A 119 -5.68 -8.53 -0.76
N SER A 120 -5.79 -8.05 0.48
CA SER A 120 -5.35 -8.79 1.67
C SER A 120 -6.12 -10.09 1.84
N VAL A 121 -7.45 -10.06 1.66
CA VAL A 121 -8.30 -11.25 1.75
C VAL A 121 -7.97 -12.22 0.62
N LEU A 122 -7.79 -11.73 -0.61
CA LEU A 122 -7.41 -12.58 -1.75
C LEU A 122 -6.05 -13.27 -1.54
N MET A 123 -5.05 -12.53 -1.04
CA MET A 123 -3.72 -13.08 -0.73
C MET A 123 -3.75 -14.04 0.45
N LEU A 124 -4.50 -13.73 1.51
CA LEU A 124 -4.69 -14.62 2.68
C LEU A 124 -5.37 -15.92 2.29
N VAL A 125 -6.48 -15.85 1.55
CA VAL A 125 -7.22 -17.02 1.08
C VAL A 125 -6.35 -17.87 0.15
N GLY A 126 -5.63 -17.24 -0.80
CA GLY A 126 -4.69 -17.93 -1.67
C GLY A 126 -3.54 -18.60 -0.90
N GLY A 127 -2.99 -17.92 0.11
CA GLY A 127 -1.93 -18.46 0.97
C GLY A 127 -2.39 -19.61 1.86
N ILE A 128 -3.57 -19.50 2.47
CA ILE A 128 -4.16 -20.57 3.31
C ILE A 128 -4.48 -21.80 2.45
N MET A 129 -5.05 -21.63 1.25
CA MET A 129 -5.30 -22.75 0.33
C MET A 129 -4.00 -23.43 -0.13
N ALA A 130 -2.95 -22.65 -0.37
CA ALA A 130 -1.64 -23.19 -0.73
C ALA A 130 -1.01 -24.02 0.40
N LEU A 131 -1.22 -23.62 1.67
CA LEU A 131 -0.72 -24.35 2.83
C LEU A 131 -1.56 -25.58 3.20
N SER A 132 -2.87 -25.54 2.93
CA SER A 132 -3.82 -26.61 3.29
C SER A 132 -3.82 -27.77 2.29
N LYS A 133 -3.40 -27.54 1.04
CA LYS A 133 -3.17 -28.62 0.09
C LYS A 133 -2.03 -29.53 0.58
N LYS A 134 -2.37 -30.79 0.85
CA LYS A 134 -1.37 -31.85 1.05
C LYS A 134 -0.51 -31.93 -0.20
N GLN A 135 0.80 -31.86 0.01
CA GLN A 135 1.82 -32.05 -1.02
C GLN A 135 1.48 -33.30 -1.83
N PRO A 136 1.39 -33.26 -3.17
CA PRO A 136 1.46 -34.49 -3.94
C PRO A 136 2.81 -35.12 -3.58
N ALA A 137 2.76 -36.29 -2.96
CA ALA A 137 3.95 -37.05 -2.62
C ALA A 137 4.78 -37.15 -3.91
N HIS A 138 5.95 -36.54 -3.93
CA HIS A 138 6.93 -36.78 -4.98
C HIS A 138 7.22 -38.29 -4.98
N PRO A 139 7.01 -39.01 -6.09
CA PRO A 139 7.52 -40.36 -6.26
C PRO A 139 9.06 -40.35 -6.30
#